data_AF-A0A0F9GGU2-F1
#
_entry.id   AF-A0A0F9GGU2-F1
#
_cell.length_a   1.000
_cell.length_b   1.000
_cell.length_c   1.000
_cell.angle_alpha   90.00
_cell.angle_beta   90.00
_cell.angle_gamma   90.00
#
_symmetry.space_group_name_H-M   'P 1'
#
loop_
_entity.id
_entity.type
_entity.pdbx_description
1 polymer ?
#
loop_
_entity_poly.entity_id
_entity_poly.type
_entity_poly.pdbx_seq_one_letter_code
_entity_poly.pdbx_strand_id
1 'polypeptide(L)'
;MSTLITRTAQSLHAEWCRQMRKKGFHGPDEKCSLKDTHQFTLVVPRMMCEEGKSRCPKFHREIIPWPDLPESRRQEYLATAKAVLP
;
A
#
# COMPACT_ATOMS: atom_id res chain seq x y z
N MET A 1 -4.72 -6.56 -24.79
CA MET A 1 -5.48 -7.41 -23.85
C MET A 1 -4.53 -7.88 -22.75
N SER A 2 -4.96 -7.84 -21.48
CA SER A 2 -4.16 -8.29 -20.34
C SER A 2 -4.24 -9.83 -20.21
N THR A 3 -3.11 -10.51 -19.99
CA THR A 3 -3.09 -11.98 -19.83
C THR A 3 -3.83 -12.41 -18.56
N LEU A 4 -4.26 -13.68 -18.49
CA LEU A 4 -4.88 -14.24 -17.27
C LEU A 4 -3.96 -14.08 -16.04
N ILE A 5 -2.65 -14.29 -16.23
CA ILE A 5 -1.62 -14.08 -15.21
C ILE A 5 -1.63 -12.63 -14.73
N THR A 6 -1.60 -11.67 -15.66
CA THR A 6 -1.58 -10.24 -15.33
C THR A 6 -2.85 -9.82 -14.58
N ARG A 7 -4.04 -10.29 -15.00
CA ARG A 7 -5.31 -10.03 -14.30
C ARG A 7 -5.34 -10.63 -12.90
N THR A 8 -4.76 -11.82 -12.73
CA THR A 8 -4.66 -12.50 -11.43
C THR A 8 -3.73 -11.75 -10.49
N ALA A 9 -2.55 -11.34 -10.97
CA ALA A 9 -1.60 -10.53 -10.22
C ALA A 9 -2.20 -9.19 -9.78
N GLN A 10 -2.90 -8.50 -10.68
CA GLN A 10 -3.65 -7.28 -10.38
C GLN A 10 -4.71 -7.49 -9.29
N SER A 11 -5.44 -8.61 -9.36
CA SER A 11 -6.48 -8.94 -8.38
C SER A 11 -5.89 -9.26 -7.01
N LEU A 12 -4.76 -9.97 -6.95
CA LEU A 12 -4.04 -10.27 -5.70
C LEU A 12 -3.58 -8.98 -5.01
N HIS A 13 -2.98 -8.05 -5.77
CA HIS A 13 -2.55 -6.76 -5.22
C HIS A 13 -3.72 -5.90 -4.74
N ALA A 14 -4.80 -5.84 -5.54
CA ALA A 14 -6.00 -5.09 -5.17
C ALA A 14 -6.63 -5.65 -3.87
N GLU A 15 -6.66 -6.97 -3.73
CA GLU A 15 -7.16 -7.63 -2.52
C GLU A 15 -6.28 -7.35 -1.31
N TRP A 16 -4.96 -7.45 -1.46
CA TRP A 16 -4.01 -7.12 -0.39
C TRP A 16 -4.16 -5.66 0.06
N CYS A 17 -4.23 -4.71 -0.87
CA CYS A 17 -4.49 -3.29 -0.58
C CYS A 17 -5.79 -3.11 0.22
N ARG A 18 -6.86 -3.79 -0.20
CA ARG A 18 -8.16 -3.75 0.50
C ARG A 18 -8.06 -4.27 1.93
N GLN A 19 -7.35 -5.37 2.14
CA GLN A 19 -7.15 -5.95 3.48
C GLN A 19 -6.31 -5.03 4.37
N MET A 20 -5.26 -4.42 3.83
CA MET A 20 -4.44 -3.48 4.58
C MET A 20 -5.23 -2.24 5.01
N ARG A 21 -6.05 -1.67 4.11
CA ARG A 21 -6.97 -0.57 4.47
C ARG A 21 -7.96 -0.95 5.56
N LYS A 22 -8.53 -2.16 5.51
CA LYS A 22 -9.42 -2.66 6.59
C LYS A 22 -8.71 -2.76 7.94
N LYS A 23 -7.40 -3.03 7.96
CA LYS A 23 -6.55 -3.05 9.17
C LYS A 23 -6.09 -1.64 9.60
N GLY A 24 -6.59 -0.60 8.93
CA GLY A 24 -6.30 0.81 9.19
C GLY A 24 -4.99 1.29 8.59
N PHE A 25 -4.37 0.54 7.66
CA PHE A 25 -3.21 1.04 6.91
C PHE A 25 -3.64 1.97 5.77
N HIS A 26 -2.73 2.84 5.35
CA HIS A 26 -2.98 3.78 4.27
C HIS A 26 -1.75 3.99 3.37
N GLY A 27 -2.02 4.38 2.13
CA GLY A 27 -1.02 4.75 1.14
C GLY A 27 -0.59 6.23 1.20
N PRO A 28 0.30 6.66 0.28
CA PRO A 28 0.77 8.04 0.17
C PRO A 28 -0.33 9.03 -0.25
N ASP A 29 -1.26 8.60 -1.10
CA ASP A 29 -2.35 9.46 -1.59
C ASP A 29 -3.57 9.49 -0.66
N GLU A 30 -3.52 8.75 0.45
CA GLU A 30 -4.62 8.59 1.38
C GLU A 30 -4.41 9.44 2.63
N LYS A 31 -5.52 10.00 3.17
CA LYS A 31 -5.46 10.76 4.42
C LYS A 31 -5.10 9.83 5.57
N CYS A 32 -4.08 10.19 6.33
CA CYS A 32 -3.73 9.50 7.57
C CYS A 32 -4.90 9.60 8.56
N SER A 33 -5.39 8.44 9.02
CA SER A 33 -6.51 8.36 9.97
C SER A 33 -6.06 8.38 11.43
N LEU A 34 -4.76 8.51 11.72
CA LEU A 34 -4.27 8.86 13.06
C LEU A 34 -4.76 10.28 13.35
N LYS A 35 -5.97 10.38 13.89
CA LYS A 35 -6.42 11.56 14.61
C LYS A 35 -5.45 11.73 15.76
N ASP A 36 -4.66 12.80 15.72
CA ASP A 36 -4.05 13.47 16.86
C ASP A 36 -4.16 12.68 18.17
N THR A 37 -3.28 11.68 18.35
CA THR A 37 -2.98 11.20 19.69
C THR A 37 -2.15 12.29 20.36
N HIS A 38 -2.88 13.31 20.84
CA HIS A 38 -2.45 14.43 21.67
C HIS A 38 -1.99 13.91 23.05
N GLN A 39 -0.86 13.22 23.05
CA GLN A 39 0.17 13.27 24.08
C GLN A 39 1.46 13.31 23.26
N PHE A 40 1.81 14.41 22.60
CA PHE A 40 2.40 15.60 23.21
C PHE A 40 1.99 16.85 22.44
N THR A 41 1.67 17.92 23.18
CA THR A 41 1.56 19.30 22.72
C THR A 41 2.78 19.71 21.89
N LEU A 42 2.65 19.67 20.56
CA LEU A 42 3.40 20.50 19.62
C LEU A 42 2.60 20.47 18.31
N VAL A 43 2.25 21.66 17.82
CA VAL A 43 1.58 21.86 16.53
C VAL A 43 2.57 21.45 15.44
N VAL A 44 2.63 20.15 15.11
CA VAL A 44 3.48 19.64 14.03
C VAL A 44 2.59 19.50 12.79
N PRO A 45 2.70 20.41 11.80
CA PRO A 45 1.85 20.38 10.62
C PRO A 45 2.16 19.11 9.82
N ARG A 46 1.18 18.22 9.61
CA ARG A 46 1.35 16.90 8.96
C ARG A 46 2.45 16.06 9.64
N MET A 47 2.07 15.17 10.57
CA MET A 47 2.94 14.03 10.91
C MET A 47 3.39 13.34 9.61
N MET A 48 4.70 13.34 9.39
CA MET A 48 5.37 13.04 8.13
C MET A 48 5.10 11.60 7.70
N CYS A 49 4.08 11.40 6.87
CA CYS A 49 3.91 10.17 6.09
C CYS A 49 4.90 10.20 4.91
N GLU A 50 6.19 10.39 5.21
CA GLU A 50 7.25 10.54 4.23
C GLU A 50 8.23 9.38 4.30
N GLU A 51 8.80 9.04 3.15
CA GLU A 51 9.86 8.05 3.04
C GLU A 51 11.14 8.60 3.67
N GLY A 52 11.44 8.23 4.91
CA GLY A 52 12.74 8.52 5.50
C GLY A 52 12.78 8.57 7.01
N LYS A 53 11.76 9.16 7.65
CA LYS A 53 11.83 9.55 9.07
C LYS A 53 10.62 9.02 9.84
N SER A 54 10.88 8.35 10.95
CA SER A 54 9.98 7.56 11.80
C SER A 54 8.50 7.88 11.65
N ARG A 55 7.86 6.95 10.95
CA ARG A 55 6.75 7.13 10.01
C ARG A 55 5.49 6.62 10.67
N CYS A 56 4.33 7.16 10.29
CA CYS A 56 3.04 6.61 10.65
C CYS A 56 3.09 5.06 10.64
N PRO A 57 2.82 4.36 11.76
CA PRO A 57 2.94 2.90 11.85
C PRO A 57 1.92 2.17 10.97
N LYS A 58 0.94 2.93 10.46
CA LYS A 58 -0.09 2.49 9.53
C LYS A 58 0.20 2.91 8.08
N PHE A 59 1.33 3.54 7.79
CA PHE A 59 1.70 3.90 6.43
C PHE A 59 2.38 2.73 5.72
N HIS A 60 1.96 2.43 4.50
CA HIS A 60 2.64 1.49 3.63
C HIS A 60 2.69 2.01 2.20
N ARG A 61 3.91 2.25 1.69
CA ARG A 61 4.16 2.88 0.38
C ARG A 61 3.56 2.14 -0.81
N GLU A 62 3.34 0.84 -0.67
CA GLU A 62 2.83 -0.01 -1.74
C GLU A 62 1.29 -0.12 -1.75
N ILE A 63 0.58 0.56 -0.84
CA ILE A 63 -0.88 0.71 -0.95
C ILE A 63 -1.16 1.81 -1.99
N ILE A 64 -0.86 1.49 -3.25
CA ILE A 64 -0.99 2.36 -4.43
C ILE A 64 -1.62 1.58 -5.59
N PRO A 65 -2.13 2.26 -6.62
CA PRO A 65 -2.65 1.58 -7.80
C PRO A 65 -1.59 0.70 -8.48
N TRP A 66 -2.04 -0.39 -9.11
CA TRP A 66 -1.15 -1.35 -9.80
C TRP A 66 -0.20 -0.71 -10.83
N PRO A 67 -0.62 0.26 -11.67
CA PRO A 67 0.29 0.91 -12.63
C PRO A 67 1.46 1.66 -11.97
N ASP A 68 1.28 2.07 -10.71
CA ASP A 68 2.25 2.91 -9.98
C ASP A 68 3.19 2.06 -9.12
N LEU A 69 2.92 0.76 -8.97
CA LEU A 69 3.83 -0.16 -8.30
C LEU A 69 5.18 -0.23 -9.01
N PRO A 70 6.30 -0.29 -8.24
CA PRO A 70 7.60 -0.59 -8.80
C PRO A 70 7.59 -1.91 -9.58
N GLU A 71 8.32 -1.94 -10.70
CA GLU A 71 8.36 -3.12 -11.58
C GLU A 71 8.81 -4.39 -10.84
N SER A 72 9.77 -4.28 -9.92
CA SER A 72 10.20 -5.40 -9.07
C SER A 72 9.03 -6.01 -8.29
N ARG A 73 8.19 -5.18 -7.67
CA ARG A 73 7.02 -5.64 -6.90
C ARG A 73 5.95 -6.23 -7.84
N ARG A 74 5.76 -5.65 -9.03
CA ARG A 74 4.85 -6.24 -10.03
C ARG A 74 5.33 -7.62 -10.48
N GLN A 75 6.63 -7.82 -10.67
CA GLN A 75 7.19 -9.12 -11.05
C GLN A 75 6.99 -10.18 -9.96
N GLU A 76 7.09 -9.81 -8.68
CA GLU A 76 6.75 -10.72 -7.58
C GLU A 76 5.30 -11.19 -7.67
N TYR A 77 4.34 -10.26 -7.82
CA TYR A 77 2.92 -10.62 -7.98
C TYR A 77 2.65 -11.44 -9.24
N LEU A 78 3.34 -11.17 -10.35
CA LEU A 78 3.24 -11.95 -11.58
C LEU A 78 3.80 -13.36 -11.39
N ALA A 79 4.91 -13.53 -10.65
CA ALA A 79 5.46 -14.83 -10.32
C ALA A 79 4.52 -15.63 -9.40
N THR A 80 3.94 -14.98 -8.38
CA THR A 80 2.92 -15.60 -7.53
C THR A 80 1.69 -16.01 -8.35
N ALA A 81 1.21 -15.15 -9.24
CA ALA A 81 0.08 -15.48 -10.11
C ALA A 81 0.39 -16.68 -11.02
N LYS A 82 1.60 -16.78 -11.57
CA LYS A 82 2.04 -17.96 -12.35
C LYS A 82 2.10 -19.24 -11.52
N ALA A 83 2.47 -19.15 -10.24
CA ALA A 83 2.57 -20.31 -9.37
C ALA A 83 1.21 -20.83 -8.86
N VAL A 84 0.20 -19.96 -8.79
CA VAL A 84 -1.15 -20.30 -8.30
C VAL A 84 -2.10 -20.69 -9.43
N LEU A 85 -1.86 -20.19 -10.65
CA LEU A 85 -2.62 -20.61 -11.81
C LEU A 85 -2.13 -22.00 -12.27
N PRO A 86 -3.05 -22.94 -12.56
CA PRO A 86 -2.73 -24.28 -13.04
C PRO A 86 -2.14 -24.28 -14.46
#